data_AF-A0AAU7ZLC1-F1
#
_entry.id   AF-A0AAU7ZLC1-F1
#
_cell.length_a   1.000
_cell.length_b   1.000
_cell.length_c   1.000
_cell.angle_alpha   90.00
_cell.angle_beta   90.00
_cell.angle_gamma   90.00
#
_symmetry.space_group_name_H-M   'P 1'
#
loop_
_entity.id
_entity.type
_entity.pdbx_description
1 polymer ?
#
loop_
_entity_poly.entity_id
_entity_poly.type
_entity_poly.pdbx_seq_one_letter_code
_entity_poly.pdbx_strand_id
1 'polypeptide(L)'
;MSTRLETLQRLMNLYAAVEQMHSTELQRITIAVHEAQRAIEMEQSVAQTARTDGREALSAGDRAGWMMSETQQETAGWRTQRLEKIRLERQELSDAAREQYVASRLKKEQMKRVYEEMERRTAVEEGRRAQSTSDDLFLSRRRWTDATEMAEENEHMKAS
;
A
#
# COMPACT_ATOMS: atom_id res chain seq x y z
N MET A 1 -5.64 -24.07 16.28
CA MET A 1 -6.05 -22.96 15.38
C MET A 1 -5.10 -21.78 15.45
N SER A 2 -4.47 -21.48 16.60
CA SER A 2 -3.50 -20.38 16.74
C SER A 2 -2.40 -20.38 15.67
N THR A 3 -1.79 -21.53 15.37
CA THR A 3 -0.70 -21.64 14.37
C THR A 3 -1.10 -21.20 12.96
N ARG A 4 -2.37 -21.43 12.56
CA ARG A 4 -2.89 -20.98 11.26
C ARG A 4 -3.13 -19.48 11.25
N LEU A 5 -3.67 -18.92 12.33
CA LEU A 5 -3.91 -17.48 12.47
C LEU A 5 -2.59 -16.70 12.52
N GLU A 6 -1.59 -17.21 13.25
CA GLU A 6 -0.22 -16.67 13.26
C GLU A 6 0.41 -16.70 11.85
N THR A 7 0.20 -17.77 11.09
CA THR A 7 0.69 -17.86 9.71
C THR A 7 0.01 -16.83 8.81
N LEU A 8 -1.30 -16.64 8.93
CA LEU A 8 -2.04 -15.60 8.21
C LEU A 8 -1.58 -14.19 8.60
N GLN A 9 -1.30 -13.94 9.87
CA GLN A 9 -0.75 -12.68 10.35
C GLN A 9 0.63 -12.40 9.73
N ARG A 10 1.50 -13.40 9.67
CA ARG A 10 2.81 -13.29 8.99
C ARG A 10 2.64 -12.99 7.50
N LEU A 11 1.72 -13.66 6.82
CA LEU A 11 1.41 -13.39 5.42
C LEU A 11 0.86 -11.97 5.21
N MET A 12 -0.05 -11.51 6.07
CA MET A 12 -0.58 -10.15 6.04
C MET A 12 0.54 -9.11 6.18
N ASN A 13 1.46 -9.33 7.13
CA ASN A 13 2.63 -8.46 7.31
C ASN A 13 3.53 -8.44 6.07
N LEU A 14 3.74 -9.60 5.43
CA LEU A 14 4.50 -9.69 4.19
C LEU A 14 3.82 -8.89 3.06
N TYR A 15 2.51 -9.04 2.87
CA TYR A 15 1.78 -8.27 1.85
C TYR A 15 1.76 -6.77 2.15
N ALA A 16 1.72 -6.37 3.43
CA ALA A 16 1.85 -4.98 3.82
C ALA A 16 3.23 -4.41 3.47
N ALA A 17 4.30 -5.16 3.72
CA ALA A 17 5.66 -4.75 3.33
C ALA A 17 5.81 -4.64 1.81
N VAL A 18 5.26 -5.59 1.04
CA VAL A 18 5.27 -5.55 -0.43
C VAL A 18 4.51 -4.33 -0.96
N GLU A 19 3.33 -4.01 -0.41
CA GLU A 19 2.57 -2.82 -0.80
C GLU A 19 3.32 -1.52 -0.49
N GLN A 20 4.01 -1.45 0.65
CA GLN A 20 4.89 -0.33 0.98
C GLN A 20 6.04 -0.19 -0.02
N MET A 21 6.70 -1.29 -0.39
CA MET A 21 7.77 -1.26 -1.40
C MET A 21 7.27 -0.77 -2.76
N HIS A 22 6.10 -1.22 -3.22
CA HIS A 22 5.54 -0.72 -4.48
C HIS A 22 5.08 0.74 -4.38
N SER A 23 4.62 1.19 -3.21
CA SER A 23 4.29 2.59 -2.98
C SER A 23 5.51 3.50 -3.08
N THR A 24 6.64 3.12 -2.47
CA THR A 24 7.88 3.90 -2.55
C THR A 24 8.46 3.90 -3.96
N GLU A 25 8.39 2.77 -4.66
CA GLU A 25 8.79 2.67 -6.06
C GLU A 25 7.95 3.58 -6.96
N LEU A 26 6.62 3.58 -6.80
CA LEU A 26 5.72 4.48 -7.52
C LEU A 26 6.04 5.95 -7.25
N GLN A 27 6.31 6.32 -5.99
CA GLN A 27 6.72 7.68 -5.64
C GLN A 27 8.03 8.08 -6.34
N ARG A 28 9.03 7.19 -6.30
CA ARG A 28 10.33 7.42 -6.96
C ARG A 28 10.18 7.66 -8.46
N ILE A 29 9.41 6.81 -9.15
CA ILE A 29 9.22 6.95 -10.60
C ILE A 29 8.39 8.20 -10.93
N THR A 30 7.37 8.51 -10.12
CA THR A 30 6.58 9.73 -10.29
C THR A 30 7.46 10.99 -10.20
N ILE A 31 8.40 11.02 -9.24
CA ILE A 31 9.38 12.11 -9.12
C ILE A 31 10.23 12.20 -10.40
N ALA A 32 10.72 11.08 -10.92
CA ALA A 32 11.51 11.07 -12.15
C ALA A 32 10.74 11.62 -13.37
N VAL A 33 9.42 11.37 -13.48
CA VAL A 33 8.58 12.00 -14.51
C VAL A 33 8.55 13.53 -14.34
N HIS A 34 8.36 14.01 -13.11
CA HIS A 34 8.31 15.44 -12.81
C HIS A 34 9.66 16.14 -13.08
N GLU A 35 10.77 15.47 -12.80
CA GLU A 35 12.11 15.98 -13.13
C GLU A 35 12.30 16.15 -14.64
N ALA A 36 11.86 15.18 -15.44
CA ALA A 36 11.93 15.29 -16.90
C ALA A 36 11.05 16.44 -17.41
N GLN A 37 9.85 16.60 -16.85
CA GLN A 37 8.96 17.70 -17.18
C GLN A 37 9.58 19.07 -16.85
N ARG A 38 10.19 19.23 -15.67
CA ARG A 38 10.88 20.47 -15.29
C ARG A 38 12.08 20.76 -16.18
N ALA A 39 12.84 19.74 -16.58
CA ALA A 39 13.96 19.92 -17.50
C ALA A 39 13.50 20.39 -18.88
N ILE A 40 12.36 19.89 -19.36
CA ILE A 40 11.72 20.34 -20.62
C ILE A 40 11.32 21.81 -20.52
N GLU A 41 10.65 22.20 -19.43
CA GLU A 41 10.24 23.59 -19.19
C GLU A 41 11.44 24.54 -19.15
N MET A 42 12.55 24.09 -18.53
CA MET A 42 13.80 24.86 -18.50
C MET A 42 14.39 25.06 -19.90
N GLU A 43 14.48 24.01 -20.72
CA GLU A 43 14.99 24.12 -22.10
C GLU A 43 14.06 24.96 -23.00
N GLN A 44 12.74 24.90 -22.78
CA GLN A 44 11.78 25.78 -23.47
C GLN A 44 12.00 27.25 -23.10
N SER A 45 12.25 27.54 -21.82
CA SER A 45 12.61 28.88 -21.36
C SER A 45 13.91 29.36 -22.01
N VAL A 46 14.94 28.51 -22.06
CA VAL A 46 16.21 28.81 -22.74
C VAL A 46 15.99 29.14 -24.22
N ALA A 47 15.18 28.35 -24.93
CA ALA A 47 14.85 28.61 -26.33
C ALA A 47 14.11 29.94 -26.54
N GLN A 48 13.23 30.31 -25.61
CA GLN A 48 12.48 31.56 -25.66
C GLN A 48 13.36 32.78 -25.38
N THR A 49 14.28 32.68 -24.42
CA THR A 49 15.28 33.72 -24.15
C THR A 49 16.20 33.89 -25.35
N ALA A 50 16.76 32.80 -25.88
CA ALA A 50 17.61 32.84 -27.08
C ALA A 50 16.90 33.51 -28.28
N ARG A 51 15.60 33.24 -28.47
CA ARG A 51 14.79 33.91 -29.50
C ARG A 51 14.69 35.42 -29.28
N THR A 52 14.59 35.87 -28.03
CA THR A 52 14.47 37.29 -27.68
C THR A 52 15.80 37.99 -27.91
N ASP A 53 16.87 37.43 -27.35
CA ASP A 53 18.24 37.93 -27.50
C ASP A 53 18.65 38.00 -28.98
N GLY A 54 18.27 36.99 -29.78
CA GLY A 54 18.56 36.96 -31.20
C GLY A 54 17.86 38.09 -31.98
N ARG A 55 16.65 38.47 -31.58
CA ARG A 55 15.95 39.63 -32.18
C ARG A 55 16.61 40.94 -31.80
N GLU A 56 17.05 41.08 -30.56
CA GLU A 56 17.78 42.25 -30.08
C GLU A 56 19.11 42.41 -30.82
N ALA A 57 19.90 41.34 -30.92
CA ALA A 57 21.16 41.32 -31.66
C ALA A 57 20.96 41.69 -33.15
N LEU A 58 19.92 41.15 -33.79
CA LEU A 58 19.57 41.50 -35.16
C LEU A 58 19.24 43.00 -35.30
N SER A 59 18.50 43.57 -34.36
CA SER A 59 18.16 45.01 -34.35
C SER A 59 19.36 45.90 -34.12
N ALA A 60 20.36 45.43 -33.35
CA ALA A 60 21.61 46.13 -33.08
C ALA A 60 22.66 45.95 -34.20
N GLY A 61 22.38 45.12 -35.21
CA GLY A 61 23.34 44.78 -36.27
C GLY A 61 24.46 43.82 -35.82
N ASP A 62 24.33 43.22 -34.64
CA ASP A 62 25.26 42.21 -34.13
C ASP A 62 24.97 40.84 -34.74
N ARG A 63 25.65 40.56 -35.86
CA ARG A 63 25.54 39.27 -36.55
C ARG A 63 26.06 38.09 -35.72
N ALA A 64 27.08 38.32 -34.89
CA ALA A 64 27.68 37.24 -34.08
C ALA A 64 26.71 36.83 -32.96
N GLY A 65 26.14 37.81 -32.25
CA GLY A 65 25.10 37.58 -31.25
C GLY A 65 23.88 36.88 -31.85
N TRP A 66 23.40 37.31 -33.01
CA TRP A 66 22.27 36.67 -33.69
C TRP A 66 22.52 35.19 -34.02
N MET A 67 23.67 34.86 -34.62
CA MET A 67 24.01 33.45 -34.92
C MET A 67 24.16 32.59 -33.67
N MET A 68 24.71 33.16 -32.59
CA MET A 68 24.83 32.45 -31.31
C MET A 68 23.45 32.12 -30.73
N SER A 69 22.54 33.09 -30.73
CA SER A 69 21.14 32.91 -30.31
C SER A 69 20.40 31.87 -31.16
N GLU A 70 20.60 31.86 -32.47
CA GLU A 70 19.99 30.86 -33.37
C GLU A 70 20.48 29.44 -33.02
N THR A 71 21.80 29.27 -32.85
CA THR A 71 22.43 28.00 -32.47
C THR A 71 21.92 27.52 -31.10
N GLN A 72 21.75 28.44 -30.14
CA GLN A 72 21.24 28.12 -28.81
C GLN A 72 19.77 27.68 -28.87
N GLN A 73 18.94 28.38 -29.66
CA GLN A 73 17.55 28.00 -29.86
C GLN A 73 17.43 26.61 -30.50
N GLU A 74 18.24 26.31 -31.52
CA GLU A 74 18.26 25.01 -32.17
C GLU A 74 18.69 23.91 -31.18
N THR A 75 19.78 24.14 -30.45
CA THR A 75 20.30 23.20 -29.45
C THR A 75 19.28 22.89 -28.36
N ALA A 76 18.59 23.91 -27.84
CA ALA A 76 17.52 23.74 -26.87
C ALA A 76 16.37 22.89 -27.45
N GLY A 77 15.99 23.13 -28.71
CA GLY A 77 14.98 22.33 -29.42
C GLY A 77 15.35 20.83 -29.50
N TRP A 78 16.59 20.51 -29.87
CA TRP A 78 17.09 19.13 -29.90
C TRP A 78 17.06 18.48 -28.51
N ARG A 79 17.44 19.22 -27.46
CA ARG A 79 17.40 18.73 -26.07
C ARG A 79 15.98 18.49 -25.60
N THR A 80 15.05 19.40 -25.89
CA THR A 80 13.63 19.24 -25.58
C THR A 80 13.07 17.96 -26.20
N GLN A 81 13.34 17.69 -27.48
CA GLN A 81 12.87 16.47 -28.15
C GLN A 81 13.43 15.20 -27.49
N ARG A 82 14.71 15.20 -27.12
CA ARG A 82 15.32 14.07 -26.41
C ARG A 82 14.73 13.87 -25.02
N LEU A 83 14.52 14.95 -24.28
CA LEU A 83 13.90 14.91 -22.95
C LEU A 83 12.45 14.42 -23.02
N GLU A 84 11.71 14.78 -24.07
CA GLU A 84 10.33 14.32 -24.27
C GLU A 84 10.28 12.80 -24.45
N LYS A 85 11.21 12.22 -25.20
CA LYS A 85 11.35 10.76 -25.30
C LYS A 85 11.59 10.12 -23.92
N ILE A 86 12.50 10.69 -23.13
CA ILE A 86 12.79 10.21 -21.77
C ILE A 86 11.56 10.36 -20.86
N ARG A 87 10.80 11.45 -20.99
CA ARG A 87 9.57 11.68 -20.22
C ARG A 87 8.55 10.61 -20.53
N LEU A 88 8.36 10.25 -21.79
CA LEU A 88 7.44 9.19 -22.22
C LEU A 88 7.87 7.82 -21.67
N GLU A 89 9.15 7.45 -21.80
CA GLU A 89 9.68 6.20 -21.22
C GLU A 89 9.46 6.14 -19.70
N ARG A 90 9.69 7.25 -18.99
CA ARG A 90 9.43 7.34 -17.54
C ARG A 90 7.93 7.28 -17.21
N GLN A 91 7.08 7.82 -18.06
CA GLN A 91 5.63 7.77 -17.90
C GLN A 91 5.12 6.33 -18.00
N GLU A 92 5.59 5.58 -19.00
CA GLU A 92 5.27 4.15 -19.15
C GLU A 92 5.68 3.34 -17.90
N LEU A 93 6.88 3.60 -17.37
CA LEU A 93 7.34 3.00 -16.12
C LEU A 93 6.46 3.41 -14.92
N SER A 94 5.99 4.67 -14.88
CA SER A 94 5.10 5.16 -13.83
C SER A 94 3.76 4.45 -13.84
N ASP A 95 3.20 4.24 -15.04
CA ASP A 95 1.94 3.54 -15.21
C ASP A 95 2.06 2.06 -14.83
N ALA A 96 3.15 1.39 -15.23
CA ALA A 96 3.45 0.03 -14.80
C ALA A 96 3.62 -0.10 -13.26
N ALA A 97 4.33 0.86 -12.65
CA ALA A 97 4.50 0.88 -11.19
C ALA A 97 3.16 1.13 -10.46
N ARG A 98 2.27 1.95 -11.04
CA ARG A 98 0.93 2.18 -10.51
C ARG A 98 0.11 0.89 -10.53
N GLU A 99 0.16 0.13 -11.62
CA GLU A 99 -0.53 -1.17 -11.72
C GLU A 99 -0.03 -2.14 -10.65
N GLN A 100 1.29 -2.24 -10.45
CA GLN A 100 1.89 -3.09 -9.42
C GLN A 100 1.46 -2.67 -8.00
N TYR A 101 1.45 -1.37 -7.73
CA TYR A 101 0.98 -0.84 -6.46
C TYR A 101 -0.49 -1.22 -6.21
N VAL A 102 -1.38 -0.94 -7.16
CA VAL A 102 -2.81 -1.27 -7.05
C VAL A 102 -3.02 -2.78 -6.86
N ALA A 103 -2.31 -3.61 -7.62
CA ALA A 103 -2.39 -5.06 -7.49
C ALA A 103 -1.94 -5.55 -6.09
N SER A 104 -0.85 -4.99 -5.56
CA SER A 104 -0.38 -5.35 -4.21
C SER A 104 -1.33 -4.89 -3.11
N ARG A 105 -1.92 -3.69 -3.26
CA ARG A 105 -2.94 -3.18 -2.34
C ARG A 105 -4.17 -4.07 -2.32
N LEU A 106 -4.64 -4.53 -3.49
CA LEU A 106 -5.76 -5.46 -3.56
C LEU A 106 -5.45 -6.79 -2.85
N LYS A 107 -4.26 -7.36 -3.06
CA LYS A 107 -3.84 -8.60 -2.38
C LYS A 107 -3.76 -8.43 -0.85
N LYS A 108 -3.23 -7.30 -0.38
CA LYS A 108 -3.21 -6.95 1.05
C LYS A 108 -4.62 -6.89 1.64
N GLU A 109 -5.55 -6.20 0.97
CA GLU A 109 -6.94 -6.10 1.41
C GLU A 109 -7.65 -7.46 1.42
N GLN A 110 -7.41 -8.30 0.41
CA GLN A 110 -7.92 -9.67 0.38
C GLN A 110 -7.40 -10.50 1.56
N MET A 111 -6.09 -10.43 1.85
CA MET A 111 -5.49 -11.15 2.97
C MET A 111 -6.02 -10.65 4.31
N LYS A 112 -6.19 -9.34 4.47
CA LYS A 112 -6.77 -8.73 5.67
C LYS A 112 -8.17 -9.29 5.95
N ARG A 113 -9.04 -9.35 4.93
CA ARG A 113 -10.40 -9.92 5.08
C ARG A 113 -10.37 -11.40 5.49
N VAL A 114 -9.45 -12.19 4.91
CA VAL A 114 -9.29 -13.60 5.26
C VAL A 114 -8.83 -13.75 6.71
N TYR A 115 -7.87 -12.92 7.14
CA TYR A 115 -7.40 -12.89 8.52
C TYR A 115 -8.53 -12.54 9.50
N GLU A 116 -9.25 -11.44 9.26
CA GLU A 116 -10.36 -10.97 10.11
C GLU A 116 -11.47 -12.02 10.25
N GLU A 117 -11.82 -12.70 9.16
CA GLU A 117 -12.83 -13.77 9.21
C GLU A 117 -12.35 -14.99 10.01
N MET A 118 -11.08 -15.37 9.89
CA MET A 118 -10.50 -16.48 10.65
C MET A 118 -10.35 -16.16 12.13
N GLU A 119 -9.98 -14.91 12.46
CA GLU A 119 -9.90 -14.40 13.82
C GLU A 119 -11.28 -14.42 14.48
N ARG A 120 -12.31 -13.91 13.79
CA ARG A 120 -13.69 -13.95 14.25
C ARG A 120 -14.18 -15.37 14.51
N ARG A 121 -13.90 -16.32 13.60
CA ARG A 121 -14.26 -17.73 13.78
C ARG A 121 -13.58 -18.36 15.00
N THR A 122 -12.29 -18.08 15.16
CA THR A 122 -11.50 -18.59 16.29
C THR A 122 -12.07 -18.08 17.61
N ALA A 123 -12.38 -16.78 17.70
CA ALA A 123 -13.00 -16.18 18.88
C ALA A 123 -14.37 -16.80 19.21
N VAL A 124 -15.21 -17.06 18.20
CA VAL A 124 -16.51 -17.73 18.40
C VAL A 124 -16.34 -19.16 18.92
N GLU A 125 -15.39 -19.93 18.37
CA GLU A 125 -15.12 -21.28 18.85
C GLU A 125 -14.57 -21.30 20.28
N GLU A 126 -13.67 -20.39 20.62
CA GLU A 126 -13.14 -20.25 21.98
C GLU A 126 -14.24 -19.87 22.97
N GLY A 127 -15.14 -18.95 22.59
CA GLY A 127 -16.31 -18.61 23.38
C GLY A 127 -17.23 -19.81 23.62
N ARG A 128 -17.50 -20.62 22.58
CA ARG A 128 -18.30 -21.85 22.71
C ARG A 128 -17.62 -22.90 23.61
N ARG A 129 -16.31 -23.08 23.50
CA ARG A 129 -15.55 -23.98 24.38
C ARG A 129 -15.61 -23.51 25.83
N ALA A 130 -15.41 -22.22 26.08
CA ALA A 130 -15.49 -21.65 27.43
C ALA A 130 -16.89 -21.82 28.04
N GLN A 131 -17.94 -21.59 27.25
CA GLN A 131 -19.32 -21.80 27.68
C GLN A 131 -19.58 -23.28 28.00
N SER A 132 -19.21 -24.21 27.11
CA SER A 132 -19.37 -25.65 27.33
C SER A 132 -18.69 -26.10 28.62
N THR A 133 -17.45 -25.68 28.87
CA THR A 133 -16.74 -26.00 30.11
C THR A 133 -17.44 -25.44 31.34
N SER A 134 -17.97 -24.22 31.26
CA SER A 134 -18.75 -23.62 32.36
C SER A 134 -20.04 -24.38 32.63
N ASP A 135 -20.75 -24.78 31.58
CA ASP A 135 -22.00 -25.54 31.68
C ASP A 135 -21.75 -26.93 32.26
N ASP A 136 -20.69 -27.62 31.82
CA ASP A 136 -20.27 -28.92 32.36
C ASP A 136 -19.92 -28.83 33.85
N LEU A 137 -19.17 -27.78 34.24
CA LEU A 137 -18.85 -27.53 35.66
C LEU A 137 -20.12 -27.26 36.47
N PHE A 138 -21.03 -26.44 35.97
CA PHE A 138 -22.30 -26.16 36.64
C PHE A 138 -23.15 -27.43 36.82
N LEU A 139 -23.31 -28.22 35.75
CA LEU A 139 -24.07 -29.46 35.78
C LEU A 139 -23.42 -30.50 36.70
N SER A 140 -22.10 -30.61 36.70
CA SER A 140 -21.38 -31.53 37.60
C SER A 140 -21.59 -31.17 39.07
N ARG A 141 -21.53 -29.87 39.39
CA ARG A 141 -21.80 -29.34 40.74
C ARG A 141 -23.24 -29.58 41.17
N ARG A 142 -24.21 -29.34 40.27
CA ARG A 142 -25.63 -29.58 40.55
C ARG A 142 -25.92 -31.05 40.81
N ARG A 143 -25.37 -31.96 39.99
CA ARG A 143 -25.52 -33.40 40.22
C ARG A 143 -24.95 -33.85 41.55
N TRP A 144 -23.82 -33.25 41.97
CA TRP A 144 -23.23 -33.52 43.27
C TRP A 144 -24.13 -33.06 44.42
N THR A 145 -24.67 -31.84 44.36
CA THR A 145 -25.60 -31.33 45.38
C THR A 145 -26.90 -32.13 45.44
N ASP A 146 -27.49 -32.46 44.29
CA ASP A 146 -28.72 -33.26 44.21
C ASP A 146 -28.48 -34.67 44.83
N ALA A 147 -27.31 -35.26 44.61
CA ALA A 147 -26.94 -36.56 45.19
C ALA A 147 -26.73 -36.49 46.71
N THR A 148 -26.17 -35.40 47.24
CA THR A 148 -26.02 -35.20 48.69
C THR A 148 -27.37 -34.97 49.37
N GLU A 149 -28.25 -34.16 48.78
CA GLU A 149 -29.60 -33.92 49.32
C GLU A 149 -30.42 -35.22 49.35
N MET A 150 -30.39 -36.03 48.28
CA MET A 150 -31.05 -37.34 48.27
C MET A 150 -30.47 -38.33 49.29
N ALA A 151 -29.18 -38.24 49.60
CA ALA A 151 -28.57 -39.08 50.64
C ALA A 151 -29.07 -38.67 52.04
N GLU A 152 -29.11 -37.38 52.32
CA GLU A 152 -29.61 -36.81 53.59
C GLU A 152 -31.10 -37.11 53.80
N GLU A 153 -31.94 -36.96 52.77
CA GLU A 153 -33.37 -37.30 52.84
C GLU A 153 -33.60 -38.81 53.11
N ASN A 154 -32.80 -39.69 52.49
CA ASN A 154 -32.89 -41.13 52.72
C ASN A 154 -32.43 -41.52 54.13
N GLU A 155 -31.45 -40.82 54.71
CA GLU A 155 -31.04 -41.03 56.10
C GLU A 155 -32.14 -40.60 57.08
N HIS A 156 -32.79 -39.46 56.82
CA HIS A 156 -33.91 -39.00 57.64
C HIS A 156 -35.14 -39.93 57.59
N MET A 157 -35.44 -40.51 56.42
CA MET A 157 -36.54 -41.49 56.30
C MET A 157 -36.25 -42.83 56.99
N LYS A 158 -34.99 -43.23 57.17
CA LYS A 158 -34.62 -44.45 57.91
C LYS A 158 -34.58 -44.26 59.43
N ALA A 159 -34.49 -43.02 59.89
CA ALA A 159 -34.44 -42.66 61.30
C ALA A 159 -35.83 -42.38 61.92
N SER A 160 -36.89 -42.34 61.12
CA SER A 160 -38.29 -42.21 61.55
C SER A 160 -38.99 -43.57 61.55
#